data_AF-A0A9R0JHU1-F1
#
_entry.id   AF-A0A9R0JHU1-F1
#
_cell.length_a   1.000
_cell.length_b   1.000
_cell.length_c   1.000
_cell.angle_alpha   90.00
_cell.angle_beta   90.00
_cell.angle_gamma   90.00
#
_symmetry.space_group_name_H-M   'P 1'
#
loop_
_entity.id
_entity.type
_entity.pdbx_description
1 polymer ?
#
loop_
_entity_poly.entity_id
_entity_poly.type
_entity_poly.pdbx_seq_one_letter_code
_entity_poly.pdbx_strand_id
1 'polypeptide(L)'
;MTRNKVKLEYITNDSSRKATFKKRKKGLLKKVEELTTLCGVEACAIICSPYDTYAEAWPSKSGARNVLARFMSLSHEEQGKKMLDQETYLGQRVVKAEQQLEKLMKDNREREITKVMYECLNGVRSLEGLNLEDTMDLFVVADKTSKMVAKRIESLQKKAGNNK
;
A
#
# COMPACT_ATOMS: atom_id res chain seq x y z
N MET A 1 11.51 18.44 -15.57
CA MET A 1 12.13 17.32 -14.83
C MET A 1 11.05 16.42 -14.27
N THR A 2 10.98 15.19 -14.76
CA THR A 2 10.02 14.17 -14.30
C THR A 2 10.26 13.86 -12.83
N ARG A 3 9.24 14.03 -11.99
CA ARG A 3 9.36 13.82 -10.54
C ARG A 3 9.39 12.33 -10.24
N ASN A 4 10.58 11.78 -9.98
CA ASN A 4 10.71 10.39 -9.57
C ASN A 4 9.94 10.13 -8.28
N LYS A 5 9.30 8.96 -8.19
CA LYS A 5 8.62 8.50 -6.99
C LYS A 5 9.64 8.38 -5.86
N VAL A 6 9.35 9.03 -4.72
CA VAL A 6 10.26 9.03 -3.58
C VAL A 6 10.13 7.72 -2.80
N LYS A 7 11.26 7.05 -2.55
CA LYS A 7 11.31 5.91 -1.62
C LYS A 7 11.17 6.41 -0.18
N LEU A 8 10.30 5.77 0.60
CA LEU A 8 10.09 6.11 2.02
C LEU A 8 11.04 5.27 2.89
N GLU A 9 12.32 5.63 2.82
CA GLU A 9 13.44 5.02 3.55
C GLU A 9 14.37 6.11 4.10
N TYR A 10 15.30 5.73 4.97
CA TYR A 10 16.27 6.66 5.52
C TYR A 10 17.21 7.18 4.42
N ILE A 11 17.29 8.51 4.26
CA ILE A 11 18.18 9.13 3.27
C ILE A 11 19.60 9.11 3.86
N THR A 12 20.49 8.29 3.32
CA THR A 12 21.85 8.12 3.84
C THR A 12 22.74 9.35 3.65
N ASN A 13 22.66 9.99 2.47
CA ASN A 13 23.40 11.22 2.16
C ASN A 13 22.94 12.39 3.04
N ASP A 14 23.83 12.94 3.87
CA ASP A 14 23.46 13.95 4.86
C ASP A 14 22.96 15.26 4.24
N SER A 15 23.64 15.80 3.23
CA SER A 15 23.23 17.04 2.56
C SER A 15 21.83 16.91 1.96
N SER A 16 21.56 15.79 1.28
CA SER A 16 20.24 15.48 0.71
C SER A 16 19.17 15.28 1.78
N ARG A 17 19.53 14.61 2.88
CA ARG A 17 18.65 14.40 4.05
C ARG A 17 18.28 15.74 4.69
N LYS A 18 19.25 16.62 4.95
CA LYS A 18 19.06 17.96 5.52
C LYS A 18 18.20 18.85 4.63
N ALA A 19 18.47 18.88 3.32
CA ALA A 19 17.66 19.64 2.36
C ALA A 19 16.21 19.13 2.30
N THR A 20 16.05 17.81 2.27
CA THR A 20 14.73 17.16 2.27
C THR A 20 13.97 17.43 3.58
N PHE A 21 14.66 17.32 4.72
CA PHE A 21 14.10 17.62 6.04
C PHE A 21 13.53 19.04 6.09
N LYS A 22 14.33 20.05 5.72
CA LYS A 22 13.88 21.45 5.70
C LYS A 22 12.66 21.65 4.80
N LYS A 23 12.65 21.07 3.60
CA LYS A 23 11.54 21.18 2.65
C LYS A 23 10.27 20.48 3.17
N ARG A 24 10.40 19.27 3.69
CA ARG A 24 9.28 18.48 4.22
C ARG A 24 8.73 19.08 5.52
N LYS A 25 9.58 19.55 6.42
CA LYS A 25 9.19 20.27 7.65
C LYS A 25 8.31 21.46 7.31
N LYS A 26 8.76 22.34 6.40
CA LYS A 26 7.96 23.49 5.95
C LYS A 26 6.64 23.06 5.33
N GLY A 27 6.64 22.01 4.50
CA GLY A 27 5.42 21.48 3.89
C GLY A 27 4.45 20.89 4.93
N LEU A 28 4.95 20.17 5.92
CA LEU A 28 4.16 19.59 7.01
C LEU A 28 3.50 20.70 7.83
N LEU A 29 4.27 21.67 8.30
CA LEU A 29 3.74 22.78 9.10
C LEU A 29 2.68 23.58 8.32
N LYS A 30 2.90 23.84 7.03
CA LYS A 30 1.89 24.47 6.16
C LYS A 30 0.61 23.63 6.08
N LYS A 31 0.72 22.30 6.01
CA LYS A 31 -0.46 21.41 5.98
C LYS A 31 -1.19 21.35 7.30
N VAL A 32 -0.48 21.42 8.42
CA VAL A 32 -1.10 21.53 9.74
C VAL A 32 -1.84 22.86 9.86
N GLU A 33 -1.21 23.97 9.46
CA GLU A 33 -1.84 25.30 9.43
C GLU A 33 -3.11 25.32 8.54
N GLU A 34 -3.03 24.81 7.32
CA GLU A 34 -4.19 24.67 6.42
C GLU A 34 -5.30 23.84 7.07
N LEU A 35 -4.98 22.71 7.70
CA LEU A 35 -5.96 21.84 8.36
C LEU A 35 -6.65 22.56 9.53
N THR A 36 -5.87 23.20 10.41
CA THR A 36 -6.42 23.95 11.55
C THR A 36 -7.32 25.10 11.08
N THR A 37 -6.93 25.81 10.02
CA THR A 37 -7.67 26.95 9.47
C THR A 37 -8.96 26.51 8.76
N LEU A 38 -8.88 25.51 7.88
CA LEU A 38 -10.00 25.11 7.04
C LEU A 38 -11.04 24.28 7.79
N CYS A 39 -10.61 23.49 8.77
CA CYS A 39 -11.49 22.58 9.49
C CYS A 39 -11.83 23.06 10.91
N GLY A 40 -11.23 24.15 11.39
CA GLY A 40 -11.45 24.67 12.75
C GLY A 40 -11.00 23.69 13.84
N VAL A 41 -10.04 22.83 13.54
CA VAL A 41 -9.49 21.85 14.49
C VAL A 41 -8.24 22.40 15.17
N GLU A 42 -8.03 22.09 16.44
CA GLU A 42 -6.79 22.41 17.13
C GLU A 42 -5.76 21.32 16.89
N ALA A 43 -4.56 21.71 16.45
CA ALA A 43 -3.45 20.80 16.24
C ALA A 43 -2.13 21.44 16.65
N CYS A 44 -1.13 20.61 16.93
CA CYS A 44 0.24 21.05 17.16
C CYS A 44 1.22 20.07 16.52
N ALA A 45 2.44 20.56 16.27
CA ALA A 45 3.55 19.72 15.82
C ALA A 45 4.76 19.95 16.72
N ILE A 46 5.42 18.86 17.12
CA ILE A 46 6.70 18.87 17.84
C ILE A 46 7.69 18.13 16.98
N ILE A 47 8.74 18.81 16.51
CA ILE A 47 9.69 18.28 15.52
C ILE A 47 11.09 18.31 16.11
N CYS A 48 11.64 17.13 16.35
CA CYS A 48 13.03 16.93 16.74
C CYS A 48 13.89 16.70 15.50
N SER A 49 15.10 17.25 15.50
CA SER A 49 15.99 17.27 14.36
C SER A 49 17.43 17.10 14.83
N PRO A 50 18.26 16.28 14.18
CA PRO A 50 19.69 16.22 14.48
C PRO A 50 20.43 17.50 14.03
N TYR A 51 19.75 18.38 13.30
CA TYR A 51 20.32 19.64 12.78
C TYR A 51 20.01 20.86 13.64
N ASP A 52 19.13 20.70 14.63
CA ASP A 52 18.66 21.77 15.50
C ASP A 52 18.90 21.37 16.96
N THR A 53 19.37 22.30 17.80
CA THR A 53 19.69 22.01 19.22
C THR A 53 18.45 21.70 20.06
N TYR A 54 17.31 22.29 19.69
CA TYR A 54 16.05 22.15 20.42
C TYR A 54 14.95 21.69 19.48
N ALA A 55 13.97 20.98 20.04
CA ALA A 55 12.75 20.64 19.31
C ALA A 55 12.00 21.93 18.91
N GLU A 56 11.56 21.98 17.66
CA GLU A 56 10.70 23.03 17.15
C GLU A 56 9.24 22.68 17.46
N ALA A 57 8.49 23.64 17.98
CA ALA A 57 7.08 23.48 18.31
C ALA A 57 6.24 24.48 17.53
N TRP A 58 5.18 23.99 16.88
CA TRP A 58 4.19 24.79 16.16
C TRP A 58 2.81 24.62 16.83
N PRO A 59 1.98 25.68 16.92
CA PRO A 59 2.20 27.04 16.41
C PRO A 59 3.18 27.85 17.27
N SER A 60 3.28 27.52 18.54
CA SER A 60 4.27 28.02 19.48
C SER A 60 4.50 26.99 20.58
N LYS A 61 5.54 27.18 21.40
CA LYS A 61 5.79 26.30 22.56
C LYS A 61 4.62 26.25 23.54
N SER A 62 3.94 27.38 23.78
CA SER A 62 2.76 27.43 24.65
C SER A 62 1.52 26.83 23.96
N GLY A 63 1.29 27.15 22.68
CA GLY A 63 0.17 26.60 21.92
C GLY A 63 0.23 25.08 21.82
N ALA A 64 1.41 24.52 21.51
CA ALA A 64 1.61 23.08 21.47
C ALA A 64 1.39 22.42 22.85
N ARG A 65 1.83 23.06 23.94
CA ARG A 65 1.56 22.56 25.30
C ARG A 65 0.08 22.55 25.63
N ASN A 66 -0.69 23.56 25.21
CA ASN A 66 -2.13 23.60 25.46
C ASN A 66 -2.86 22.46 24.74
N VAL A 67 -2.53 22.21 23.47
CA VAL A 67 -3.08 21.08 22.71
C VAL A 67 -2.69 19.75 23.36
N LEU A 68 -1.42 19.59 23.75
CA LEU A 68 -0.95 18.39 24.43
C LEU A 68 -1.64 18.18 25.78
N ALA A 69 -1.80 19.22 26.60
CA ALA A 69 -2.47 19.12 27.90
C ALA A 69 -3.92 18.67 27.74
N ARG A 70 -4.64 19.20 26.74
CA ARG A 70 -6.00 18.75 26.40
C ARG A 70 -6.01 17.29 25.96
N PHE A 71 -5.10 16.88 25.09
CA PHE A 71 -4.98 15.48 24.68
C PHE A 71 -4.74 14.55 25.87
N MET A 72 -3.81 14.91 26.76
CA MET A 72 -3.47 14.13 27.96
C MET A 72 -4.59 14.09 29.00
N SER A 73 -5.56 15.02 28.94
CA SER A 73 -6.75 15.01 29.80
C SER A 73 -7.85 14.05 29.34
N LEU A 74 -7.75 13.52 28.12
CA LEU A 74 -8.68 12.50 27.60
C LEU A 74 -8.41 11.15 28.24
N SER A 75 -9.42 10.27 28.25
CA SER A 75 -9.24 8.87 28.67
C SER A 75 -8.24 8.12 27.77
N HIS A 76 -7.61 7.07 28.28
CA HIS A 76 -6.64 6.28 27.50
C HIS A 76 -7.27 5.67 26.23
N GLU A 77 -8.53 5.26 26.30
CA GLU A 77 -9.28 4.76 25.13
C GLU A 77 -9.44 5.84 24.06
N GLU A 78 -9.79 7.06 24.46
CA GLU A 78 -9.96 8.19 23.54
C GLU A 78 -8.65 8.66 22.92
N GLN A 79 -7.56 8.66 23.70
CA GLN A 79 -6.22 8.94 23.20
C GLN A 79 -5.83 7.91 22.11
N GLY A 80 -6.15 6.63 22.32
CA GLY A 80 -5.78 5.54 21.42
C GLY A 80 -6.62 5.39 20.15
N LYS A 81 -7.90 5.83 20.13
CA LYS A 81 -8.87 5.57 19.04
C LYS A 81 -8.36 5.85 17.62
N LYS A 82 -7.49 6.84 17.43
CA LYS A 82 -6.91 7.22 16.14
C LYS A 82 -5.41 7.51 16.23
N MET A 83 -4.75 7.04 17.28
CA MET A 83 -3.31 7.22 17.41
C MET A 83 -2.59 6.32 16.40
N LEU A 84 -1.60 6.89 15.70
CA LEU A 84 -0.72 6.14 14.82
C LEU A 84 0.72 6.46 15.25
N ASP A 85 1.33 5.52 15.95
CA ASP A 85 2.75 5.57 16.26
C ASP A 85 3.59 4.90 15.16
N GLN A 86 4.91 4.95 15.33
CA GLN A 86 5.84 4.41 14.36
C GLN A 86 5.76 2.88 14.28
N GLU A 87 5.55 2.19 15.40
CA GLU A 87 5.48 0.73 15.45
C GLU A 87 4.23 0.24 14.72
N THR A 88 3.07 0.80 15.03
CA THR A 88 1.78 0.54 14.39
C THR A 88 1.86 0.83 12.90
N TYR A 89 2.44 1.97 12.49
CA TYR A 89 2.61 2.31 11.08
C TYR A 89 3.51 1.29 10.35
N LEU A 90 4.63 0.91 10.95
CA LEU A 90 5.53 -0.07 10.35
C LEU A 90 4.87 -1.46 10.26
N GLY A 91 4.14 -1.89 11.29
CA GLY A 91 3.36 -3.13 11.28
C GLY A 91 2.34 -3.15 10.15
N GLN A 92 1.56 -2.09 9.98
CA GLN A 92 0.61 -1.96 8.85
C GLN A 92 1.32 -2.04 7.49
N ARG A 93 2.54 -1.50 7.37
CA ARG A 93 3.32 -1.58 6.14
C ARG A 93 3.88 -2.97 5.86
N VAL A 94 4.28 -3.71 6.89
CA VAL A 94 4.72 -5.10 6.79
C VAL A 94 3.57 -5.96 6.29
N VAL A 95 2.41 -5.90 6.94
CA VAL A 95 1.20 -6.64 6.52
C VAL A 95 0.83 -6.33 5.07
N LYS A 96 0.88 -5.05 4.68
CA LYS A 96 0.61 -4.66 3.28
C LYS A 96 1.63 -5.22 2.29
N ALA A 97 2.90 -5.29 2.68
CA ALA A 97 3.95 -5.88 1.84
C ALA A 97 3.78 -7.40 1.72
N GLU A 98 3.43 -8.08 2.81
CA GLU A 98 3.13 -9.53 2.83
C GLU A 98 1.94 -9.85 1.92
N GLN A 99 0.85 -9.09 2.01
CA GLN A 99 -0.31 -9.23 1.12
C GLN A 99 0.05 -9.03 -0.36
N GLN A 100 0.96 -8.08 -0.65
CA GLN A 100 1.45 -7.87 -2.01
C GLN A 100 2.29 -9.04 -2.50
N LEU A 101 3.12 -9.60 -1.62
CA LEU A 101 3.94 -10.77 -1.93
C LEU A 101 3.05 -11.99 -2.19
N GLU A 102 2.08 -12.28 -1.33
CA GLU A 102 1.13 -13.39 -1.50
C GLU A 102 0.38 -13.28 -2.83
N LYS A 103 -0.11 -12.07 -3.16
CA LYS A 103 -0.76 -11.83 -4.45
C LYS A 103 0.17 -12.11 -5.63
N LEU A 104 1.42 -11.63 -5.57
CA LEU A 104 2.39 -11.87 -6.64
C LEU A 104 2.75 -13.35 -6.79
N MET A 105 2.89 -14.07 -5.67
CA MET A 105 3.13 -15.51 -5.67
C MET A 105 1.97 -16.26 -6.32
N LYS A 106 0.73 -15.92 -5.97
CA LYS A 106 -0.48 -16.50 -6.58
C LYS A 106 -0.57 -16.18 -8.07
N ASP A 107 -0.34 -14.93 -8.47
CA ASP A 107 -0.35 -14.50 -9.87
C ASP A 107 0.75 -15.23 -10.67
N ASN A 108 1.92 -15.45 -10.08
CA ASN A 108 3.00 -16.20 -10.71
C ASN A 108 2.66 -17.69 -10.86
N ARG A 109 2.12 -18.30 -9.80
CA ARG A 109 1.68 -19.70 -9.80
C ARG A 109 0.59 -19.95 -10.84
N GLU A 110 -0.40 -19.06 -10.94
CA GLU A 110 -1.44 -19.16 -11.97
C GLU A 110 -0.85 -19.12 -13.39
N ARG A 111 0.15 -18.26 -13.64
CA ARG A 111 0.84 -18.19 -14.94
C ARG A 111 1.63 -19.44 -15.26
N GLU A 112 2.36 -19.98 -14.28
CA GLU A 112 3.13 -21.22 -14.44
C GLU A 112 2.21 -22.39 -14.78
N ILE A 113 1.13 -22.56 -14.03
CA ILE A 113 0.17 -23.66 -14.27
C ILE A 113 -0.61 -23.44 -15.56
N THR A 114 -0.94 -22.20 -15.92
CA THR A 114 -1.53 -21.89 -17.24
C THR A 114 -0.59 -22.33 -18.37
N LYS A 115 0.72 -22.10 -18.23
CA LYS A 115 1.71 -22.58 -19.22
C LYS A 115 1.70 -24.11 -19.31
N VAL A 116 1.71 -24.80 -18.17
CA VAL A 116 1.61 -26.28 -18.10
C VAL A 116 0.35 -26.77 -18.81
N MET A 117 -0.80 -26.14 -18.56
CA MET A 117 -2.06 -26.49 -19.23
C MET A 117 -1.92 -26.44 -20.76
N TYR A 118 -1.35 -25.36 -21.30
CA TYR A 118 -1.13 -25.24 -22.74
C TYR A 118 -0.10 -26.24 -23.27
N GLU A 119 0.97 -26.53 -22.53
CA GLU A 119 1.95 -27.56 -22.88
C GLU A 119 1.29 -28.95 -22.97
N CYS A 120 0.39 -29.28 -22.04
CA CYS A 120 -0.36 -30.52 -22.06
C CYS A 120 -1.36 -30.58 -23.21
N LEU A 121 -2.11 -29.50 -23.47
CA LEU A 121 -3.06 -29.43 -24.59
C LEU A 121 -2.37 -29.57 -25.96
N ASN A 122 -1.15 -29.07 -26.09
CA ASN A 122 -0.34 -29.18 -27.31
C ASN A 122 0.43 -30.51 -27.42
N GLY A 123 0.28 -31.42 -26.45
CA GLY A 123 0.99 -32.70 -26.42
C GLY A 123 2.50 -32.60 -26.15
N VAL A 124 3.00 -31.44 -25.73
CA VAL A 124 4.42 -31.22 -25.39
C VAL A 124 4.77 -31.84 -24.04
N ARG A 125 3.79 -31.90 -23.12
CA ARG A 125 3.98 -32.41 -21.75
C ARG A 125 2.90 -33.43 -21.37
N SER A 126 3.31 -34.55 -20.78
CA SER A 126 2.38 -35.55 -20.22
C SER A 126 1.79 -35.07 -18.88
N LEU A 127 0.53 -35.41 -18.64
CA LEU A 127 -0.16 -35.17 -17.36
C LEU A 127 0.34 -36.09 -16.24
N GLU A 128 0.85 -37.27 -16.57
CA GLU A 128 1.30 -38.29 -15.59
C GLU A 128 2.52 -37.84 -14.78
N GLY A 129 3.26 -36.83 -15.26
CA GLY A 129 4.44 -36.29 -14.59
C GLY A 129 4.16 -35.14 -13.61
N LEU A 130 2.89 -34.80 -13.36
CA LEU A 130 2.52 -33.72 -12.45
C LEU A 130 2.42 -34.23 -11.01
N ASN A 131 2.88 -33.43 -10.06
CA ASN A 131 2.63 -33.70 -8.64
C ASN A 131 1.17 -33.34 -8.28
N LEU A 132 0.76 -33.72 -7.06
CA LEU A 132 -0.62 -33.51 -6.60
C LEU A 132 -1.01 -32.02 -6.59
N GLU A 133 -0.12 -31.14 -6.16
CA GLU A 133 -0.37 -29.69 -6.07
C GLU A 133 -0.55 -29.08 -7.46
N ASP A 134 0.35 -29.36 -8.40
CA ASP A 134 0.26 -28.94 -9.80
C ASP A 134 -1.02 -29.46 -10.45
N THR A 135 -1.42 -30.69 -10.14
CA THR A 135 -2.64 -31.30 -10.67
C THR A 135 -3.90 -30.59 -10.15
N MET A 136 -3.94 -30.27 -8.86
CA MET A 136 -5.05 -29.53 -8.25
C MET A 136 -5.14 -28.09 -8.81
N ASP A 137 -4.01 -27.39 -8.90
CA ASP A 137 -3.97 -26.06 -9.48
C ASP A 137 -4.36 -26.07 -10.95
N LEU A 138 -3.93 -27.09 -11.71
CA LEU A 138 -4.28 -27.28 -13.11
C LEU A 138 -5.79 -27.43 -13.29
N PHE A 139 -6.45 -28.19 -12.42
CA PHE A 139 -7.90 -28.32 -12.43
C PHE A 139 -8.59 -26.95 -12.24
N VAL A 140 -8.13 -26.15 -11.29
CA VAL A 140 -8.67 -24.80 -11.02
C VAL A 140 -8.50 -23.89 -12.24
N VAL A 141 -7.30 -23.88 -12.84
CA VAL A 141 -7.02 -23.06 -14.03
C VAL A 141 -7.81 -23.53 -15.25
N ALA A 142 -7.94 -24.84 -15.45
CA ALA A 142 -8.71 -25.42 -16.55
C ALA A 142 -10.21 -25.10 -16.44
N ASP A 143 -10.79 -25.24 -15.25
CA ASP A 143 -12.20 -24.87 -14.99
C ASP A 143 -12.44 -23.37 -15.24
N LYS A 144 -11.55 -22.51 -14.73
CA LYS A 144 -11.61 -21.06 -14.98
C LYS A 144 -11.52 -20.73 -16.46
N THR A 145 -10.63 -21.40 -17.20
CA THR A 145 -10.46 -21.21 -18.64
C THR A 145 -11.68 -21.70 -19.42
N SER A 146 -12.20 -22.88 -19.10
CA SER A 146 -13.43 -23.43 -19.68
C SER A 146 -14.62 -22.47 -19.51
N LYS A 147 -14.83 -21.94 -18.31
CA LYS A 147 -15.85 -20.93 -18.02
C LYS A 147 -15.66 -19.63 -18.82
N MET A 148 -14.42 -19.18 -19.01
CA MET A 148 -14.11 -17.99 -19.81
C MET A 148 -14.43 -18.24 -21.29
N VAL A 149 -14.05 -19.40 -21.83
CA VAL A 149 -14.35 -19.80 -23.21
C VAL A 149 -15.86 -19.91 -23.43
N ALA A 150 -16.60 -20.55 -22.52
CA ALA A 150 -18.06 -20.64 -22.59
C ALA A 150 -18.73 -19.25 -22.66
N LYS A 151 -18.38 -18.35 -21.74
CA LYS A 151 -18.86 -16.95 -21.77
C LYS A 151 -18.52 -16.23 -23.07
N ARG A 152 -17.32 -16.47 -23.63
CA ARG A 152 -16.91 -15.87 -24.88
C ARG A 152 -17.75 -16.38 -26.05
N ILE A 153 -18.00 -17.68 -26.13
CA ILE A 153 -18.87 -18.30 -27.13
C ILE A 153 -20.27 -17.66 -27.08
N GLU A 154 -20.89 -17.58 -25.91
CA GLU A 154 -22.21 -16.95 -25.73
C GLU A 154 -22.22 -15.49 -26.21
N SER A 155 -21.18 -14.72 -25.88
CA SER A 155 -21.08 -13.31 -26.29
C SER A 155 -20.98 -13.13 -27.80
N LEU A 156 -20.31 -14.06 -28.49
CA LEU A 156 -20.15 -14.04 -29.94
C LEU A 156 -21.46 -14.47 -30.63
N GLN A 157 -22.15 -15.47 -30.09
CA GLN A 157 -23.46 -15.91 -30.59
C GLN A 157 -24.50 -14.79 -30.49
N LYS A 158 -24.55 -14.05 -29.37
CA LYS A 158 -25.45 -12.89 -29.22
C LYS A 158 -25.17 -11.78 -30.24
N LYS A 159 -23.89 -11.50 -30.50
CA LYS A 159 -23.48 -10.50 -31.51
C LYS A 159 -23.86 -10.93 -32.94
N ALA A 160 -23.72 -12.21 -33.26
CA ALA A 160 -24.13 -12.75 -34.55
C ALA A 160 -25.67 -12.73 -34.73
N GLY A 161 -26.43 -12.93 -33.64
CA GLY A 161 -27.89 -12.87 -33.64
C GLY A 161 -28.48 -11.46 -33.79
N ASN A 162 -27.80 -10.42 -33.27
CA ASN A 162 -28.24 -9.02 -33.37
C ASN A 162 -27.86 -8.31 -34.69
N ASN A 163 -27.15 -9.00 -35.59
CA ASN A 163 -26.77 -8.50 -36.92
C ASN A 163 -27.65 -9.10 -38.05
N LYS A 164 -28.78 -9.72 -37.68
CA LYS A 164 -29.87 -10.12 -38.58
C LYS A 164 -31.09 -9.26 -38.26
#